data_AF-A0A1J8RFL3-F1
#
_entry.id   AF-A0A1J8RFL3-F1
#
_cell.length_a   1.000
_cell.length_b   1.000
_cell.length_c   1.000
_cell.angle_alpha   90.00
_cell.angle_beta   90.00
_cell.angle_gamma   90.00
#
_symmetry.space_group_name_H-M   'P 1'
#
loop_
_entity.id
_entity.type
_entity.pdbx_description
1 polymer ?
#
loop_
_entity_poly.entity_id
_entity_poly.type
_entity_poly.pdbx_seq_one_letter_code
_entity_poly.pdbx_strand_id
1 'polypeptide(L)'
;MPPSLKQRLAALALAPSSPTSPLDSVSRRNIFNHPWKRSPFDATGEEPDARDKVQEVMGKVIFQAGVDFETRPMVILSASALPDPHEVSYDLLLQRILSYLDLFVESDYTVIFFAAGGRHAPNWNWVWKAYRSLNRKYRKNLKRLYIVHSSFFSKMLFSLAGAIISPKFFRKIGYVDTLSDLAHQVPLTQIDIPPAVYQENSKHEQQIVLPTPTRSSVFGVPLEELMGHDGEKGGIPRVLKDTIQEILSSGLDEEGLFRRSPNSVLLKQVQQAYDRGQVVSLRSFNDPHLPAVLLKKYLRDLPDPPFPESLYSHIRRCPTPTNDPGDIAAATYIRDMLLPQLLPCMYILLSNIFHLMHEVSLRSNVNRMDAHNLAIVLCPNLVKSSDPMQDVLVCAIPSGSSMSSTPPTTVTPTEAEPTLSTSSFGGTTLGSIVKLCIQRYYEIFDEVPDRSEAGPPSTGRSPSPPSSEASCSSLPQQAR
;
A
#
# COMPACT_ATOMS: atom_id res chain seq x y z
N MET A 1 26.38 -27.44 1.85
CA MET A 1 26.86 -26.28 2.64
C MET A 1 25.76 -25.23 2.67
N PRO A 2 25.50 -24.56 3.80
CA PRO A 2 24.56 -23.44 3.82
C PRO A 2 25.10 -22.30 2.92
N PRO A 3 24.21 -21.55 2.24
CA PRO A 3 24.64 -20.50 1.32
C PRO A 3 25.40 -19.39 2.06
N SER A 4 26.43 -18.86 1.42
CA SER A 4 27.21 -17.74 1.95
C SER A 4 26.33 -16.49 2.10
N LEU A 5 26.69 -15.60 3.03
CA LEU A 5 25.98 -14.34 3.27
C LEU A 5 25.87 -13.48 2.00
N LYS A 6 26.88 -13.56 1.11
CA LYS A 6 26.88 -12.92 -0.21
C LYS A 6 25.81 -13.49 -1.15
N GLN A 7 25.57 -14.79 -1.11
CA GLN A 7 24.51 -15.46 -1.88
C GLN A 7 23.11 -15.16 -1.32
N ARG A 8 22.99 -15.03 0.01
CA ARG A 8 21.73 -14.61 0.66
C ARG A 8 21.36 -13.17 0.34
N LEU A 9 22.33 -12.25 0.32
CA LEU A 9 22.10 -10.85 -0.06
C LEU A 9 21.77 -10.69 -1.55
N ALA A 10 22.43 -11.47 -2.43
CA ALA A 10 22.10 -11.48 -3.85
C ALA A 10 20.68 -12.00 -4.13
N ALA A 11 20.21 -12.98 -3.34
CA ALA A 11 18.85 -13.49 -3.43
C ALA A 11 17.80 -12.46 -2.94
N LEU A 12 18.13 -11.65 -1.93
CA LEU A 12 17.26 -10.57 -1.45
C LEU A 12 17.15 -9.40 -2.44
N ALA A 13 18.19 -9.14 -3.24
CA ALA A 13 18.18 -8.10 -4.27
C ALA A 13 17.28 -8.44 -5.48
N LEU A 14 16.89 -9.71 -5.65
CA LEU A 14 16.03 -10.20 -6.74
C LEU A 14 14.58 -10.42 -6.30
N ALA A 15 14.26 -10.29 -5.01
CA ALA A 15 12.91 -10.44 -4.50
C ALA A 15 12.10 -9.15 -4.70
N PRO A 16 10.82 -9.22 -5.09
CA PRO A 16 9.95 -8.04 -5.14
C PRO A 16 9.86 -7.42 -3.74
N SER A 17 10.21 -6.14 -3.67
CA SER A 17 10.41 -5.39 -2.44
C SER A 17 9.10 -5.07 -1.73
N SER A 18 8.78 -5.86 -0.70
CA SER A 18 7.91 -5.45 0.41
C SER A 18 8.78 -5.07 1.62
N PRO A 19 8.47 -4.01 2.37
CA PRO A 19 9.16 -3.69 3.61
C PRO A 19 8.71 -4.68 4.70
N THR A 20 9.33 -5.86 4.75
CA THR A 20 9.07 -6.80 5.85
C THR A 20 9.98 -6.44 7.02
N SER A 21 9.42 -5.74 8.01
CA SER A 21 9.94 -5.81 9.37
C SER A 21 9.96 -7.29 9.80
N PRO A 22 11.02 -7.82 10.45
CA PRO A 22 11.10 -9.27 10.77
C PRO A 22 10.09 -9.78 11.81
N LEU A 23 8.99 -9.07 12.09
CA LEU A 23 8.14 -9.28 13.26
C LEU A 23 6.64 -9.49 13.00
N ASP A 24 6.12 -9.35 11.77
CA ASP A 24 4.67 -9.38 11.54
C ASP A 24 4.13 -10.62 10.80
N SER A 25 4.65 -11.82 11.10
CA SER A 25 3.97 -13.05 10.65
C SER A 25 4.18 -14.25 11.58
N VAL A 26 3.49 -14.29 12.73
CA VAL A 26 3.20 -15.57 13.40
C VAL A 26 1.81 -15.54 14.04
N SER A 27 0.85 -16.14 13.33
CA SER A 27 -0.33 -16.74 13.95
C SER A 27 0.12 -17.89 14.86
N ARG A 28 -0.45 -17.91 16.07
CA ARG A 28 -0.17 -18.82 17.19
C ARG A 28 0.06 -20.27 16.76
N ARG A 29 1.31 -20.74 16.83
CA ARG A 29 1.64 -22.15 17.14
C ARG A 29 2.90 -22.22 18.00
N ASN A 30 2.71 -22.63 19.25
CA ASN A 30 3.76 -23.11 20.13
C ASN A 30 4.48 -24.30 19.49
N ILE A 31 5.70 -24.13 18.99
CA ILE A 31 6.78 -25.13 19.01
C ILE A 31 8.11 -24.33 18.86
N PHE A 32 9.12 -24.67 19.65
CA PHE A 32 10.51 -24.16 19.74
C PHE A 32 10.81 -23.06 20.77
N ASN A 33 11.05 -23.49 22.00
CA ASN A 33 11.95 -22.82 22.93
C ASN A 33 13.38 -22.86 22.38
N HIS A 34 14.05 -21.70 22.28
CA HIS A 34 15.51 -21.63 22.22
C HIS A 34 16.08 -20.63 23.24
N PRO A 35 17.29 -20.91 23.78
CA PRO A 35 17.70 -20.46 25.10
C PRO A 35 18.40 -19.10 25.03
N TRP A 36 17.71 -18.07 25.47
CA TRP A 36 18.36 -16.80 25.79
C TRP A 36 19.14 -16.99 27.09
N LYS A 37 20.48 -17.06 26.99
CA LYS A 37 21.32 -16.70 28.13
C LYS A 37 21.01 -15.24 28.44
N ARG A 38 20.42 -15.00 29.62
CA ARG A 38 20.38 -13.67 30.25
C ARG A 38 21.77 -13.04 30.13
N SER A 39 21.82 -11.88 29.49
CA SER A 39 23.02 -11.04 29.52
C SER A 39 23.26 -10.60 30.98
N PRO A 40 24.50 -10.50 31.48
CA PRO A 40 24.77 -10.13 32.89
C PRO A 40 24.36 -8.70 33.28
N PHE A 41 23.66 -7.96 32.42
CA PHE A 41 23.26 -6.57 32.63
C PHE A 41 21.75 -6.37 32.85
N ASP A 42 20.98 -7.45 33.10
CA ASP A 42 19.54 -7.40 33.46
C ASP A 42 19.27 -6.83 34.89
N ALA A 43 20.19 -6.05 35.44
CA ALA A 43 20.13 -5.49 36.80
C ALA A 43 19.75 -4.01 36.85
N THR A 44 18.99 -3.51 35.87
CA THR A 44 18.27 -2.24 36.02
C THR A 44 16.77 -2.54 35.99
N GLY A 45 16.12 -2.34 37.14
CA GLY A 45 14.68 -2.53 37.32
C GLY A 45 13.89 -1.50 36.54
N GLU A 46 13.81 -1.67 35.23
CA GLU A 46 13.03 -0.82 34.33
C GLU A 46 11.70 -1.49 33.99
N GLU A 47 10.63 -0.71 34.11
CA GLU A 47 9.23 -1.12 33.92
C GLU A 47 9.00 -1.75 32.53
N PRO A 48 8.28 -2.89 32.44
CA PRO A 48 7.96 -3.57 31.17
C PRO A 48 7.33 -2.66 30.12
N ASP A 49 6.48 -1.72 30.55
CA ASP A 49 5.76 -0.76 29.69
C ASP A 49 6.69 0.15 28.87
N ALA A 50 7.82 0.58 29.45
CA ALA A 50 8.79 1.42 28.75
C ALA A 50 9.50 0.66 27.62
N ARG A 51 9.71 -0.66 27.78
CA ARG A 51 10.38 -1.49 26.78
C ARG A 51 9.49 -1.72 25.56
N ASP A 52 8.20 -1.96 25.78
CA ASP A 52 7.22 -2.19 24.72
C ASP A 52 7.02 -0.93 23.87
N LYS A 53 6.93 0.24 24.52
CA LYS A 53 6.87 1.55 23.85
C LYS A 53 8.10 1.84 22.99
N VAL A 54 9.30 1.54 23.50
CA VAL A 54 10.55 1.70 22.71
C VAL A 54 10.51 0.80 21.48
N GLN A 55 10.06 -0.45 21.62
CA GLN A 55 10.02 -1.39 20.50
C GLN A 55 9.05 -0.93 19.40
N GLU A 56 7.90 -0.36 19.76
CA GLU A 56 6.94 0.20 18.80
C GLU A 56 7.53 1.37 18.00
N VAL A 57 8.27 2.24 18.68
CA VAL A 57 8.85 3.45 18.07
C VAL A 57 10.08 3.14 17.22
N MET A 58 10.85 2.10 17.57
CA MET A 58 12.11 1.74 16.91
C MET A 58 11.95 1.55 15.40
N GLY A 59 10.89 0.85 14.95
CA GLY A 59 10.65 0.61 13.52
C GLY A 59 10.38 1.87 12.70
N LYS A 60 9.92 2.96 13.35
CA LYS A 60 9.69 4.27 12.71
C LYS A 60 10.94 5.15 12.78
N VAL A 61 11.74 5.03 13.85
CA VAL A 61 12.95 5.84 14.07
C VAL A 61 14.12 5.36 13.22
N ILE A 62 14.34 4.05 13.13
CA ILE A 62 15.45 3.46 12.39
C ILE A 62 15.02 2.21 11.64
N PHE A 63 15.34 2.17 10.36
CA PHE A 63 15.07 1.02 9.51
C PHE A 63 16.09 0.91 8.38
N GLN A 64 16.24 -0.29 7.82
CA GLN A 64 17.06 -0.52 6.65
C GLN A 64 16.27 -0.16 5.39
N ALA A 65 16.89 0.60 4.49
CA ALA A 65 16.44 0.80 3.11
C ALA A 65 17.45 0.14 2.17
N GLY A 66 17.00 -0.57 1.14
CA GLY A 66 17.77 -1.54 0.34
C GLY A 66 19.30 -1.34 0.26
N VAL A 67 19.82 -0.84 -0.86
CA VAL A 67 21.26 -0.56 -1.05
C VAL A 67 21.52 0.73 -1.81
N ASP A 68 22.66 1.37 -1.55
CA ASP A 68 23.13 2.53 -2.31
C ASP A 68 23.68 2.12 -3.70
N PHE A 69 24.08 3.11 -4.50
CA PHE A 69 24.66 2.86 -5.84
C PHE A 69 25.96 2.05 -5.82
N GLU A 70 26.62 1.93 -4.66
CA GLU A 70 27.81 1.11 -4.46
C GLU A 70 27.47 -0.25 -3.80
N THR A 71 26.19 -0.63 -3.80
CA THR A 71 25.66 -1.90 -3.24
C THR A 71 25.81 -2.05 -1.73
N ARG A 72 25.96 -0.94 -1.00
CA ARG A 72 26.07 -0.93 0.46
C ARG A 72 24.69 -0.81 1.11
N PRO A 73 24.38 -1.53 2.19
CA PRO A 73 23.14 -1.35 2.92
C PRO A 73 22.93 0.11 3.34
N MET A 74 21.71 0.62 3.14
CA MET A 74 21.35 1.95 3.64
C MET A 74 20.57 1.81 4.95
N VAL A 75 20.92 2.63 5.93
CA VAL A 75 20.19 2.74 7.19
C VAL A 75 19.56 4.11 7.26
N ILE A 76 18.25 4.15 7.40
CA ILE A 76 17.46 5.37 7.53
C ILE A 76 17.27 5.68 9.00
N LEU A 77 17.47 6.93 9.38
CA LEU A 77 17.03 7.49 10.65
C LEU A 77 16.05 8.65 10.39
N SER A 78 14.93 8.67 11.10
CA SER A 78 13.90 9.70 10.94
C SER A 78 13.73 10.52 12.21
N ALA A 79 13.96 11.83 12.12
CA ALA A 79 13.73 12.76 13.22
C ALA A 79 12.24 12.91 13.57
N SER A 80 11.34 12.81 12.58
CA SER A 80 9.89 12.94 12.80
C SER A 80 9.29 11.81 13.63
N ALA A 81 10.00 10.69 13.75
CA ALA A 81 9.59 9.55 14.54
C ALA A 81 10.18 9.55 15.96
N LEU A 82 10.98 10.55 16.33
CA LEU A 82 11.55 10.63 17.67
C LEU A 82 10.44 10.84 18.71
N PRO A 83 10.37 9.97 19.75
CA PRO A 83 9.33 10.04 20.76
C PRO A 83 9.56 11.20 21.72
N ASP A 84 8.58 11.51 22.57
CA ASP A 84 8.79 12.45 23.66
C ASP A 84 9.86 11.89 24.63
N PRO A 85 10.94 12.63 24.94
CA PRO A 85 11.98 12.19 25.87
C PRO A 85 11.46 11.96 27.30
N HIS A 86 10.31 12.51 27.67
CA HIS A 86 9.65 12.24 28.95
C HIS A 86 8.96 10.87 28.98
N GLU A 87 8.55 10.35 27.83
CA GLU A 87 7.94 9.02 27.70
C GLU A 87 8.99 7.93 27.44
N VAL A 88 9.97 8.24 26.59
CA VAL A 88 11.02 7.30 26.19
C VAL A 88 12.38 7.93 26.40
N SER A 89 13.18 7.35 27.30
CA SER A 89 14.56 7.78 27.51
C SER A 89 15.38 7.65 26.24
N TYR A 90 15.99 8.75 25.82
CA TYR A 90 16.84 8.77 24.62
C TYR A 90 18.12 7.96 24.81
N ASP A 91 18.59 7.77 26.03
CA ASP A 91 19.73 6.88 26.27
C ASP A 91 19.38 5.42 25.98
N LEU A 92 18.17 4.99 26.35
CA LEU A 92 17.65 3.67 26.01
C LEU A 92 17.41 3.54 24.50
N LEU A 93 16.84 4.58 23.88
CA LEU A 93 16.66 4.64 22.43
C LEU A 93 18.01 4.52 21.69
N LEU A 94 19.04 5.24 22.14
CA LEU A 94 20.39 5.15 21.57
C LEU A 94 20.96 3.74 21.70
N GLN A 95 20.80 3.09 22.85
CA GLN A 95 21.26 1.72 23.04
C GLN A 95 20.58 0.77 22.04
N ARG A 96 19.28 0.94 21.80
CA ARG A 96 18.54 0.15 20.80
C ARG A 96 18.96 0.46 19.37
N ILE A 97 19.16 1.73 19.03
CA ILE A 97 19.72 2.14 17.74
C ILE A 97 21.09 1.49 17.50
N LEU A 98 21.99 1.51 18.50
CA LEU A 98 23.30 0.87 18.39
C LEU A 98 23.18 -0.65 18.20
N SER A 99 22.26 -1.30 18.93
CA SER A 99 22.00 -2.73 18.76
C SER A 99 21.44 -3.09 17.38
N TYR A 100 20.64 -2.20 16.78
CA TYR A 100 20.15 -2.36 15.41
C TYR A 100 21.30 -2.18 14.40
N LEU A 101 22.13 -1.16 14.59
CA LEU A 101 23.31 -0.92 13.75
C LEU A 101 24.30 -2.08 13.80
N ASP A 102 24.40 -2.79 14.92
CA ASP A 102 25.28 -3.96 15.07
C ASP A 102 24.98 -5.08 14.05
N LEU A 103 23.78 -5.13 13.49
CA LEU A 103 23.42 -6.05 12.40
C LEU A 103 24.12 -5.74 11.06
N PHE A 104 24.60 -4.51 10.88
CA PHE A 104 25.14 -4.00 9.61
C PHE A 104 26.58 -3.53 9.71
N VAL A 105 26.99 -3.12 10.90
CA VAL A 105 28.22 -2.36 11.14
C VAL A 105 29.50 -3.10 10.80
N GLU A 106 29.46 -4.44 10.68
CA GLU A 106 30.62 -5.24 10.28
C GLU A 106 31.00 -5.02 8.81
N SER A 107 30.07 -4.53 7.99
CA SER A 107 30.26 -4.23 6.56
C SER A 107 30.16 -2.74 6.28
N ASP A 108 30.62 -2.32 5.10
CA ASP A 108 30.49 -0.94 4.64
C ASP A 108 29.01 -0.56 4.48
N TYR A 109 28.60 0.60 5.02
CA TYR A 109 27.19 1.03 5.01
C TYR A 109 27.04 2.55 4.84
N THR A 110 25.85 2.96 4.42
CA THR A 110 25.46 4.36 4.24
C THR A 110 24.31 4.69 5.19
N VAL A 111 24.34 5.88 5.80
CA VAL A 111 23.27 6.37 6.67
C VAL A 111 22.60 7.57 6.03
N ILE A 112 21.27 7.61 6.08
CA ILE A 112 20.46 8.74 5.66
C ILE A 112 19.66 9.18 6.88
N PHE A 113 19.89 10.40 7.35
CA PHE A 113 19.16 11.01 8.45
C PHE A 113 18.21 12.09 7.91
N PHE A 114 16.92 11.82 7.98
CA PHE A 114 15.87 12.78 7.69
C PHE A 114 15.66 13.69 8.89
N ALA A 115 16.11 14.95 8.81
CA ALA A 115 16.04 15.90 9.93
C ALA A 115 14.69 16.61 10.04
N ALA A 116 13.83 16.50 9.02
CA ALA A 116 12.52 17.16 8.99
C ALA A 116 11.54 16.58 10.02
N GLY A 117 10.63 17.44 10.51
CA GLY A 117 9.52 17.03 11.37
C GLY A 117 9.86 16.63 12.81
N GLY A 118 11.12 16.78 13.24
CA GLY A 118 11.53 16.42 14.60
C GLY A 118 10.97 17.36 15.66
N ARG A 119 9.86 16.98 16.30
CA ARG A 119 9.23 17.76 17.38
C ARG A 119 10.01 17.70 18.69
N HIS A 120 10.63 16.55 18.95
CA HIS A 120 11.34 16.27 20.20
C HIS A 120 12.86 16.12 19.97
N ALA A 121 13.42 16.79 18.97
CA ALA A 121 14.83 16.62 18.61
C ALA A 121 15.77 16.74 19.84
N PRO A 122 16.75 15.82 19.99
CA PRO A 122 17.62 15.82 21.15
C PRO A 122 18.44 17.10 21.25
N ASN A 123 18.74 17.50 22.48
CA ASN A 123 19.68 18.60 22.71
C ASN A 123 21.10 18.23 22.25
N TRP A 124 21.92 19.26 22.04
CA TRP A 124 23.27 19.07 21.50
C TRP A 124 24.19 18.23 22.40
N ASN A 125 24.04 18.33 23.73
CA ASN A 125 24.81 17.51 24.67
C ASN A 125 24.54 16.01 24.46
N TRP A 126 23.28 15.67 24.20
CA TRP A 126 22.90 14.30 23.89
C TRP A 126 23.44 13.88 22.52
N VAL A 127 23.37 14.73 21.48
CA VAL A 127 23.95 14.42 20.17
C VAL A 127 25.45 14.09 20.29
N TRP A 128 26.17 14.84 21.13
CA TRP A 128 27.57 14.55 21.43
C TRP A 128 27.76 13.23 22.17
N LYS A 129 26.90 12.93 23.15
CA LYS A 129 26.92 11.65 23.86
C LYS A 129 26.73 10.51 22.86
N ALA A 130 25.75 10.61 21.97
CA ALA A 130 25.51 9.63 20.91
C ALA A 130 26.73 9.45 19.99
N TYR A 131 27.34 10.55 19.51
CA TYR A 131 28.57 10.46 18.72
C TYR A 131 29.70 9.75 19.47
N ARG A 132 29.92 10.06 20.75
CA ARG A 132 30.97 9.40 21.56
C ARG A 132 30.71 7.91 21.75
N SER A 133 29.45 7.50 21.88
CA SER A 133 29.04 6.09 21.99
C SER A 133 29.30 5.28 20.70
N LEU A 134 29.36 5.94 19.53
CA LEU A 134 29.78 5.30 18.28
C LEU A 134 31.28 4.99 18.32
N ASN A 135 31.68 3.83 18.84
CA ASN A 135 33.07 3.39 18.84
C ASN A 135 33.61 3.12 17.40
N ARG A 136 34.83 2.56 17.30
CA ARG A 136 35.54 2.36 16.03
C ARG A 136 34.75 1.56 14.99
N LYS A 137 33.98 0.52 15.38
CA LYS A 137 33.27 -0.33 14.40
C LYS A 137 32.25 0.49 13.60
N TYR A 138 31.43 1.31 14.28
CA TYR A 138 30.45 2.19 13.65
C TYR A 138 31.11 3.24 12.74
N ARG A 139 32.12 3.94 13.24
CA ARG A 139 32.72 5.06 12.48
C ARG A 139 33.56 4.62 11.29
N LYS A 140 34.21 3.44 11.36
CA LYS A 140 35.14 2.99 10.30
C LYS A 140 34.39 2.60 9.04
N ASN A 141 33.34 1.80 9.19
CA ASN A 141 32.63 1.17 8.07
C ASN A 141 31.51 2.04 7.49
N LEU A 142 31.05 3.06 8.22
CA LEU A 142 30.23 4.13 7.65
C LEU A 142 30.96 4.80 6.47
N LYS A 143 30.34 4.92 5.30
CA LYS A 143 30.93 5.59 4.13
C LYS A 143 30.38 6.96 3.88
N ARG A 144 29.06 7.10 3.98
CA ARG A 144 28.34 8.36 3.80
C ARG A 144 27.30 8.51 4.91
N LEU A 145 27.16 9.72 5.42
CA LEU A 145 26.06 10.14 6.28
C LEU A 145 25.37 11.32 5.60
N TYR A 146 24.24 11.09 4.96
CA TYR A 146 23.44 12.14 4.35
C TYR A 146 22.49 12.71 5.40
N ILE A 147 22.55 14.02 5.64
CA ILE A 147 21.61 14.73 6.51
C ILE A 147 20.70 15.57 5.62
N VAL A 148 19.43 15.17 5.55
CA VAL A 148 18.44 15.72 4.62
C VAL A 148 17.55 16.74 5.34
N HIS A 149 17.36 17.92 4.73
CA HIS A 149 16.64 19.08 5.29
C HIS A 149 17.20 19.52 6.66
N SER A 150 18.53 19.61 6.76
CA SER A 150 19.18 20.11 7.97
C SER A 150 18.96 21.62 8.15
N SER A 151 18.64 22.05 9.37
CA SER A 151 18.60 23.47 9.71
C SER A 151 19.97 24.16 9.55
N PHE A 152 19.98 25.49 9.35
CA PHE A 152 21.21 26.27 9.32
C PHE A 152 22.01 26.11 10.63
N PHE A 153 21.30 26.07 11.76
CA PHE A 153 21.90 25.90 13.08
C PHE A 153 22.65 24.56 13.21
N SER A 154 22.07 23.45 12.74
CA SER A 154 22.75 22.15 12.74
C SER A 154 23.98 22.13 11.84
N LYS A 155 23.92 22.73 10.64
CA LYS A 155 25.09 22.86 9.75
C LYS A 155 26.23 23.66 10.43
N MET A 156 25.89 24.79 11.07
CA MET A 156 26.83 25.62 11.82
C MET A 156 27.46 24.86 13.00
N LEU A 157 26.67 24.12 13.78
CA LEU A 157 27.16 23.35 14.92
C LEU A 157 28.16 22.27 14.52
N PHE A 158 27.90 21.54 13.43
CA PHE A 158 28.85 20.54 12.93
C PHE A 158 30.13 21.18 12.39
N SER A 159 30.07 22.38 11.81
CA SER A 159 31.25 23.14 11.41
C SER A 159 32.15 23.51 12.61
N LEU A 160 31.55 23.89 13.75
CA LEU A 160 32.28 24.20 14.99
C LEU A 160 32.76 22.93 15.71
N ALA A 161 32.07 21.81 15.52
CA ALA A 161 32.43 20.50 16.04
C ALA A 161 33.69 19.90 15.36
N GLY A 162 34.20 20.52 14.29
CA GLY A 162 35.37 20.05 13.52
C GLY A 162 36.67 19.89 14.33
N ALA A 163 36.78 20.55 15.49
CA ALA A 163 37.91 20.37 16.41
C ALA A 163 37.85 19.05 17.21
N ILE A 164 36.66 18.43 17.32
CA ILE A 164 36.38 17.29 18.22
C ILE A 164 35.94 16.05 17.41
N ILE A 165 35.30 16.25 16.27
CA ILE A 165 34.99 15.19 15.31
C ILE A 165 36.24 14.90 14.47
N SER A 166 36.58 13.61 14.31
CA SER A 166 37.75 13.26 13.50
C SER A 166 37.57 13.78 12.06
N PRO A 167 38.59 14.39 11.42
CA PRO A 167 38.47 14.89 10.05
C PRO A 167 38.02 13.82 9.05
N LYS A 168 38.42 12.56 9.28
CA LYS A 168 38.01 11.40 8.48
C LYS A 168 36.51 11.10 8.56
N PHE A 169 35.89 11.32 9.71
CA PHE A 169 34.44 11.13 9.88
C PHE A 169 33.67 12.33 9.33
N PHE A 170 34.15 13.56 9.59
CA PHE A 170 33.50 14.78 9.10
C PHE A 170 33.37 14.79 7.57
N ARG A 171 34.39 14.32 6.85
CA ARG A 171 34.37 14.15 5.38
C ARG A 171 33.29 13.19 4.86
N LYS A 172 32.67 12.40 5.72
CA LYS A 172 31.58 11.46 5.35
C LYS A 172 30.20 12.12 5.42
N ILE A 173 30.09 13.27 6.09
CA ILE A 173 28.81 13.97 6.27
C ILE A 173 28.52 14.78 5.01
N GLY A 174 27.39 14.50 4.38
CA GLY A 174 26.85 15.28 3.26
C GLY A 174 25.51 15.90 3.66
N TYR A 175 25.38 17.21 3.50
CA TYR A 175 24.09 17.88 3.70
C TYR A 175 23.33 17.94 2.38
N VAL A 176 22.03 17.63 2.44
CA VAL A 176 21.17 17.58 1.27
C VAL A 176 19.91 18.41 1.54
N ASP A 177 19.59 19.34 0.65
CA ASP A 177 18.50 20.29 0.86
C ASP A 177 17.20 19.89 0.15
N THR A 178 17.28 19.01 -0.87
CA THR A 178 16.13 18.53 -1.64
C THR A 178 16.13 17.00 -1.81
N LEU A 179 14.96 16.41 -2.05
CA LEU A 179 14.84 14.99 -2.36
C LEU A 179 15.36 14.67 -3.77
N SER A 180 15.31 15.61 -4.71
CA SER A 180 15.98 15.47 -6.01
C SER A 180 17.50 15.35 -5.87
N ASP A 181 18.13 16.17 -5.02
CA ASP A 181 19.57 16.07 -4.77
C ASP A 181 19.92 14.73 -4.09
N LEU A 182 19.08 14.27 -3.16
CA LEU A 182 19.25 12.96 -2.53
C LEU A 182 19.17 11.83 -3.56
N ALA A 183 18.30 11.96 -4.57
CA ALA A 183 18.12 10.95 -5.62
C ALA A 183 19.38 10.74 -6.46
N HIS A 184 20.22 11.77 -6.60
CA HIS A 184 21.53 11.65 -7.26
C HIS A 184 22.56 10.90 -6.41
N GLN A 185 22.35 10.82 -5.10
CA GLN A 185 23.29 10.19 -4.17
C GLN A 185 22.90 8.75 -3.83
N VAL A 186 21.60 8.44 -3.81
CA VAL A 186 21.05 7.12 -3.45
C VAL A 186 19.76 6.78 -4.23
N PRO A 187 19.44 5.50 -4.44
CA PRO A 187 18.18 5.09 -5.06
C PRO A 187 16.96 5.42 -4.18
N LEU A 188 16.24 6.50 -4.51
CA LEU A 188 15.04 6.93 -3.77
C LEU A 188 13.89 5.92 -3.81
N THR A 189 13.87 5.02 -4.78
CA THR A 189 12.83 4.00 -4.96
C THR A 189 12.80 2.97 -3.84
N GLN A 190 13.92 2.80 -3.14
CA GLN A 190 14.10 1.80 -2.07
C GLN A 190 13.86 2.36 -0.67
N ILE A 191 13.45 3.64 -0.55
CA ILE A 191 13.32 4.36 0.72
C ILE A 191 11.87 4.73 0.97
N ASP A 192 11.32 4.32 2.11
CA ASP A 192 10.02 4.80 2.60
C ASP A 192 10.23 6.17 3.24
N ILE A 193 9.86 7.23 2.52
CA ILE A 193 10.11 8.61 2.95
C ILE A 193 8.95 9.07 3.86
N PRO A 194 9.22 9.50 5.09
CA PRO A 194 8.16 9.97 5.99
C PRO A 194 7.43 11.22 5.46
N PRO A 195 6.13 11.40 5.76
CA PRO A 195 5.35 12.53 5.27
C PRO A 195 5.94 13.90 5.64
N ALA A 196 6.52 14.02 6.84
CA ALA A 196 7.14 15.26 7.29
C ALA A 196 8.32 15.69 6.40
N VAL A 197 9.02 14.73 5.79
CA VAL A 197 10.11 15.00 4.85
C VAL A 197 9.55 15.54 3.54
N TYR A 198 8.48 14.95 3.01
CA TYR A 198 7.81 15.50 1.83
C TYR A 198 7.24 16.90 2.06
N GLN A 199 6.66 17.15 3.24
CA GLN A 199 6.18 18.48 3.63
C GLN A 199 7.32 19.49 3.70
N GLU A 200 8.45 19.16 4.31
CA GLU A 200 9.61 20.06 4.34
C GLU A 200 10.18 20.28 2.95
N ASN A 201 10.33 19.21 2.16
CA ASN A 201 10.85 19.28 0.79
C ASN A 201 10.02 20.20 -0.11
N SER A 202 8.69 20.26 0.09
CA SER A 202 7.81 21.15 -0.69
C SER A 202 8.12 22.64 -0.53
N LYS A 203 8.87 23.02 0.51
CA LYS A 203 9.38 24.39 0.71
C LYS A 203 10.62 24.69 -0.14
N HIS A 204 11.32 23.66 -0.60
CA HIS A 204 12.56 23.76 -1.35
C HIS A 204 12.38 23.47 -2.85
N GLU A 205 11.49 22.54 -3.21
CA GLU A 205 11.21 22.18 -4.60
C GLU A 205 9.74 21.83 -4.84
N GLN A 206 9.24 22.05 -6.05
CA GLN A 206 7.85 21.77 -6.43
C GLN A 206 7.64 20.32 -6.89
N GLN A 207 8.68 19.70 -7.46
CA GLN A 207 8.63 18.35 -7.99
C GLN A 207 9.96 17.65 -7.73
N ILE A 208 9.88 16.40 -7.29
CA ILE A 208 11.04 15.53 -7.07
C ILE A 208 11.41 14.91 -8.42
N VAL A 209 12.65 15.15 -8.87
CA VAL A 209 13.19 14.65 -10.13
C VAL A 209 14.24 13.59 -9.83
N LEU A 210 14.06 12.39 -10.39
CA LEU A 210 15.03 11.30 -10.28
C LEU A 210 16.11 11.46 -11.37
N PRO A 211 17.39 11.13 -11.10
CA PRO A 211 18.47 11.28 -12.07
C PRO A 211 18.29 10.39 -13.30
N THR A 212 17.72 9.21 -13.10
CA THR A 212 17.34 8.30 -14.17
C THR A 212 15.83 8.39 -14.35
N PRO A 213 15.33 8.70 -15.56
CA PRO A 213 13.90 8.72 -15.81
C PRO A 213 13.33 7.32 -15.55
N THR A 214 12.53 7.19 -14.50
CA THR A 214 11.80 5.96 -14.20
C THR A 214 10.58 5.90 -15.12
N ARG A 215 10.39 4.77 -15.80
CA ARG A 215 9.17 4.50 -16.58
C ARG A 215 7.94 4.21 -15.71
N SER A 216 8.09 4.21 -14.40
CA SER A 216 6.94 3.98 -13.54
C SER A 216 6.04 5.23 -13.61
N SER A 217 4.85 5.02 -14.14
CA SER A 217 3.65 5.78 -13.85
C SER A 217 2.62 4.72 -13.52
N VAL A 218 1.95 4.85 -12.38
CA VAL A 218 0.96 3.87 -11.92
C VAL A 218 -0.44 4.44 -12.12
N PHE A 219 -0.60 5.74 -11.85
CA PHE A 219 -1.84 6.45 -12.12
C PHE A 219 -1.93 6.85 -13.60
N GLY A 220 -3.12 6.73 -14.18
CA GLY A 220 -3.33 7.14 -15.58
C GLY A 220 -2.78 6.18 -16.63
N VAL A 221 -2.38 4.96 -16.25
CA VAL A 221 -1.84 3.95 -17.17
C VAL A 221 -2.90 2.86 -17.44
N PRO A 222 -3.02 2.38 -18.69
CA PRO A 222 -3.94 1.28 -19.01
C PRO A 222 -3.69 0.03 -18.17
N LEU A 223 -4.76 -0.62 -17.73
CA LEU A 223 -4.66 -1.73 -16.78
C LEU A 223 -3.89 -2.92 -17.34
N GLU A 224 -4.01 -3.20 -18.64
CA GLU A 224 -3.25 -4.27 -19.34
C GLU A 224 -1.73 -4.05 -19.32
N GLU A 225 -1.29 -2.78 -19.30
CA GLU A 225 0.14 -2.47 -19.24
C GLU A 225 0.70 -2.86 -17.85
N LEU A 226 -0.07 -2.58 -16.80
CA LEU A 226 0.32 -2.84 -15.41
C LEU A 226 0.10 -4.30 -14.98
N MET A 227 -1.03 -4.89 -15.33
CA MET A 227 -1.47 -6.21 -14.87
C MET A 227 -1.24 -7.32 -15.90
N GLY A 228 -1.12 -6.99 -17.18
CA GLY A 228 -1.29 -7.97 -18.26
C GLY A 228 -2.77 -8.25 -18.55
N HIS A 229 -3.06 -9.06 -19.55
CA HIS A 229 -4.45 -9.31 -19.98
C HIS A 229 -5.24 -10.10 -18.91
N ASP A 230 -4.60 -11.10 -18.30
CA ASP A 230 -5.17 -12.02 -17.32
C ASP A 230 -4.63 -11.79 -15.89
N GLY A 231 -3.97 -10.65 -15.64
CA GLY A 231 -3.33 -10.37 -14.34
C GLY A 231 -1.98 -11.07 -14.14
N GLU A 232 -1.35 -11.56 -15.21
CA GLU A 232 -0.10 -12.31 -15.18
C GLU A 232 1.12 -11.51 -14.68
N LYS A 233 1.06 -10.17 -14.67
CA LYS A 233 2.13 -9.29 -14.17
C LYS A 233 2.03 -9.00 -12.67
N GLY A 234 1.59 -10.00 -11.89
CA GLY A 234 1.55 -9.92 -10.42
C GLY A 234 0.21 -9.50 -9.81
N GLY A 235 -0.90 -9.68 -10.54
CA GLY A 235 -2.25 -9.36 -10.08
C GLY A 235 -2.51 -7.85 -10.03
N ILE A 236 -3.23 -7.38 -9.02
CA ILE A 236 -3.56 -5.95 -8.89
C ILE A 236 -2.32 -5.07 -8.60
N PRO A 237 -2.26 -3.82 -9.08
CA PRO A 237 -1.16 -2.90 -8.83
C PRO A 237 -0.85 -2.72 -7.35
N ARG A 238 0.43 -2.54 -7.02
CA ARG A 238 0.90 -2.41 -5.63
C ARG A 238 0.18 -1.31 -4.84
N VAL A 239 -0.10 -0.15 -5.46
CA VAL A 239 -0.84 0.92 -4.79
C VAL A 239 -2.20 0.45 -4.29
N LEU A 240 -2.88 -0.41 -5.04
CA LEU A 240 -4.17 -0.96 -4.64
C LEU A 240 -4.01 -2.03 -3.56
N LYS A 241 -3.02 -2.94 -3.69
CA LYS A 241 -2.68 -3.91 -2.64
C LYS A 241 -2.44 -3.21 -1.30
N ASP A 242 -1.57 -2.20 -1.31
CA ASP A 242 -1.22 -1.42 -0.11
C ASP A 242 -2.48 -0.72 0.47
N THR A 243 -3.33 -0.11 -0.37
CA THR A 243 -4.55 0.57 0.11
C THR A 243 -5.59 -0.39 0.69
N ILE A 244 -5.83 -1.52 0.05
CA ILE A 244 -6.78 -2.55 0.51
C ILE A 244 -6.29 -3.12 1.84
N GLN A 245 -5.01 -3.50 1.91
CA GLN A 245 -4.41 -4.04 3.11
C GLN A 245 -4.47 -3.06 4.29
N GLU A 246 -4.12 -1.79 4.07
CA GLU A 246 -4.18 -0.78 5.14
C GLU A 246 -5.61 -0.64 5.66
N ILE A 247 -6.61 -0.51 4.78
CA ILE A 247 -8.00 -0.37 5.19
C ILE A 247 -8.49 -1.59 5.97
N LEU A 248 -8.22 -2.81 5.48
CA LEU A 248 -8.63 -4.05 6.17
C LEU A 248 -7.95 -4.22 7.53
N SER A 249 -6.70 -3.78 7.67
CA SER A 249 -5.92 -3.97 8.89
C SER A 249 -6.23 -2.93 9.98
N SER A 250 -6.51 -1.69 9.63
CA SER A 250 -6.59 -0.58 10.58
C SER A 250 -7.78 0.38 10.36
N GLY A 251 -8.36 0.43 9.16
CA GLY A 251 -9.32 1.48 8.77
C GLY A 251 -10.80 1.09 8.81
N LEU A 252 -11.15 -0.17 9.09
CA LEU A 252 -12.52 -0.67 8.95
C LEU A 252 -13.55 -0.03 9.89
N ASP A 253 -13.12 0.47 11.04
CA ASP A 253 -13.99 1.07 12.05
C ASP A 253 -14.05 2.61 11.94
N GLU A 254 -13.35 3.20 10.96
CA GLU A 254 -13.22 4.65 10.80
C GLU A 254 -14.46 5.29 10.18
N GLU A 255 -15.05 6.27 10.88
CA GLU A 255 -16.30 6.90 10.46
C GLU A 255 -16.15 7.66 9.14
N GLY A 256 -17.05 7.35 8.20
CA GLY A 256 -17.11 8.02 6.90
C GLY A 256 -15.97 7.64 5.95
N LEU A 257 -15.43 6.42 6.08
CA LEU A 257 -14.50 5.83 5.11
C LEU A 257 -15.05 5.96 3.68
N PHE A 258 -14.19 6.24 2.69
CA PHE A 258 -14.59 6.58 1.30
C PHE A 258 -15.44 7.85 1.11
N ARG A 259 -16.01 8.45 2.16
CA ARG A 259 -16.77 9.71 2.07
C ARG A 259 -15.91 10.93 2.40
N ARG A 260 -15.12 10.85 3.48
CA ARG A 260 -14.26 11.95 3.93
C ARG A 260 -13.00 12.07 3.08
N SER A 261 -12.47 13.29 2.94
CA SER A 261 -11.28 13.58 2.15
C SER A 261 -10.07 13.82 3.05
N PRO A 262 -8.89 13.25 2.72
CA PRO A 262 -7.63 13.51 3.42
C PRO A 262 -7.06 14.88 3.03
N ASN A 263 -5.90 15.24 3.58
CA ASN A 263 -5.14 16.39 3.12
C ASN A 263 -4.72 16.22 1.64
N SER A 264 -5.15 17.15 0.78
CA SER A 264 -4.92 17.10 -0.67
C SER A 264 -3.44 17.17 -1.07
N VAL A 265 -2.61 17.87 -0.29
CA VAL A 265 -1.17 17.97 -0.51
C VAL A 265 -0.50 16.61 -0.24
N LEU A 266 -0.84 15.98 0.88
CA LEU A 266 -0.32 14.65 1.22
C LEU A 266 -0.78 13.59 0.20
N LEU A 267 -2.06 13.63 -0.21
CA LEU A 267 -2.58 12.75 -1.25
C LEU A 267 -1.78 12.86 -2.55
N LYS A 268 -1.48 14.08 -3.00
CA LYS A 268 -0.66 14.31 -4.19
C LYS A 268 0.76 13.79 -4.02
N GLN A 269 1.38 13.98 -2.84
CA GLN A 269 2.73 13.49 -2.56
C GLN A 269 2.82 11.96 -2.58
N VAL A 270 1.82 11.28 -1.98
CA VAL A 270 1.72 9.81 -1.97
C VAL A 270 1.53 9.28 -3.38
N GLN A 271 0.62 9.87 -4.15
CA GLN A 271 0.41 9.52 -5.55
C GLN A 271 1.73 9.62 -6.34
N GLN A 272 2.41 10.76 -6.24
CA GLN A 272 3.67 10.95 -6.95
C GLN A 272 4.78 10.00 -6.47
N ALA A 273 4.75 9.56 -5.21
CA ALA A 273 5.68 8.56 -4.69
C ALA A 273 5.47 7.18 -5.33
N TYR A 274 4.20 6.76 -5.48
CA TYR A 274 3.86 5.54 -6.22
C TYR A 274 4.24 5.66 -7.69
N ASP A 275 3.94 6.79 -8.34
CA ASP A 275 4.35 7.02 -9.73
C ASP A 275 5.88 6.94 -9.86
N ARG A 276 6.66 7.53 -8.96
CA ARG A 276 8.13 7.38 -8.94
C ARG A 276 8.63 5.96 -8.65
N GLY A 277 7.76 5.00 -8.37
CA GLY A 277 8.14 3.62 -8.04
C GLY A 277 8.78 3.47 -6.67
N GLN A 278 8.46 4.36 -5.73
CA GLN A 278 8.97 4.29 -4.37
C GLN A 278 8.22 3.27 -3.53
N VAL A 279 8.92 2.67 -2.57
CA VAL A 279 8.26 2.02 -1.43
C VAL A 279 7.55 3.08 -0.59
N VAL A 280 6.33 2.78 -0.17
CA VAL A 280 5.43 3.72 0.52
C VAL A 280 4.69 2.93 1.58
N SER A 281 4.80 3.38 2.84
CA SER A 281 3.98 2.90 3.95
C SER A 281 2.84 3.89 4.19
N LEU A 282 1.60 3.49 3.89
CA LEU A 282 0.42 4.33 4.11
C LEU A 282 0.20 4.64 5.59
N ARG A 283 0.52 3.70 6.49
CA ARG A 283 0.48 3.88 7.94
C ARG A 283 1.32 5.08 8.43
N SER A 284 2.44 5.37 7.75
CA SER A 284 3.32 6.51 8.11
C SER A 284 2.63 7.87 7.94
N PHE A 285 1.56 7.97 7.15
CA PHE A 285 0.80 9.21 6.91
C PHE A 285 -0.23 9.52 7.99
N ASN A 286 -0.58 8.55 8.84
CA ASN A 286 -1.49 8.71 9.98
C ASN A 286 -2.83 9.38 9.59
N ASP A 287 -3.36 9.02 8.42
CA ASP A 287 -4.66 9.47 7.91
C ASP A 287 -5.44 8.24 7.39
N PRO A 288 -6.51 7.80 8.10
CA PRO A 288 -7.26 6.60 7.72
C PRO A 288 -8.07 6.78 6.43
N HIS A 289 -8.35 8.02 6.00
CA HIS A 289 -9.11 8.30 4.78
C HIS A 289 -8.21 8.37 3.54
N LEU A 290 -6.90 8.52 3.72
CA LEU A 290 -5.93 8.59 2.63
C LEU A 290 -5.96 7.35 1.73
N PRO A 291 -5.88 6.10 2.23
CA PRO A 291 -5.96 4.91 1.38
C PRO A 291 -7.26 4.83 0.58
N ALA A 292 -8.39 5.16 1.22
CA ALA A 292 -9.72 5.10 0.60
C ALA A 292 -9.85 6.09 -0.58
N VAL A 293 -9.33 7.32 -0.42
CA VAL A 293 -9.35 8.31 -1.50
C VAL A 293 -8.32 8.00 -2.58
N LEU A 294 -7.16 7.42 -2.22
CA LEU A 294 -6.16 6.98 -3.19
C LEU A 294 -6.71 5.87 -4.10
N LEU A 295 -7.45 4.91 -3.54
CA LEU A 295 -8.13 3.85 -4.30
C LEU A 295 -9.17 4.43 -5.27
N LYS A 296 -10.06 5.30 -4.80
CA LYS A 296 -11.05 5.97 -5.67
C LYS A 296 -10.37 6.77 -6.78
N LYS A 297 -9.30 7.48 -6.44
CA LYS A 297 -8.53 8.27 -7.40
C LYS A 297 -7.87 7.38 -8.45
N TYR A 298 -7.33 6.22 -8.07
CA TYR A 298 -6.76 5.27 -9.01
C TYR A 298 -7.80 4.85 -10.07
N LEU A 299 -9.00 4.45 -9.64
CA LEU A 299 -10.09 4.08 -10.55
C LEU A 299 -10.50 5.20 -11.49
N ARG A 300 -10.66 6.42 -10.93
CA ARG A 300 -11.07 7.60 -11.70
C ARG A 300 -10.02 8.06 -12.71
N ASP A 301 -8.74 7.85 -12.40
CA ASP A 301 -7.63 8.26 -13.26
C ASP A 301 -7.36 7.23 -14.37
N LEU A 302 -8.00 6.05 -14.37
CA LEU A 302 -7.84 5.06 -15.45
C LEU A 302 -8.22 5.67 -16.82
N PRO A 303 -7.44 5.41 -17.89
CA PRO A 303 -7.77 5.89 -19.23
C PRO A 303 -9.15 5.39 -19.69
N ASP A 304 -9.36 4.08 -19.53
CA ASP A 304 -10.61 3.38 -19.80
C ASP A 304 -11.35 3.10 -18.48
N PRO A 305 -12.59 3.56 -18.32
CA PRO A 305 -13.36 3.34 -17.09
C PRO A 305 -13.71 1.85 -16.93
N PRO A 306 -13.90 1.36 -15.70
CA PRO A 306 -14.39 0.01 -15.44
C PRO A 306 -15.69 -0.35 -16.16
N PHE A 307 -16.63 0.59 -16.27
CA PHE A 307 -17.87 0.45 -17.03
C PHE A 307 -17.96 1.54 -18.10
N PRO A 308 -17.45 1.28 -19.32
CA PRO A 308 -17.57 2.21 -20.44
C PRO A 308 -19.01 2.34 -20.94
N GLU A 309 -19.28 3.39 -21.73
CA GLU A 309 -20.60 3.69 -22.28
C GLU A 309 -21.24 2.52 -23.06
N SER A 310 -20.41 1.69 -23.71
CA SER A 310 -20.84 0.48 -24.42
C SER A 310 -21.56 -0.53 -23.53
N LEU A 311 -21.29 -0.55 -22.22
CA LEU A 311 -21.94 -1.45 -21.27
C LEU A 311 -23.25 -0.89 -20.70
N TYR A 312 -23.61 0.37 -20.95
CA TYR A 312 -24.79 0.98 -20.34
C TYR A 312 -26.10 0.32 -20.78
N SER A 313 -26.18 -0.17 -22.03
CA SER A 313 -27.32 -0.97 -22.45
C SER A 313 -27.40 -2.31 -21.75
N HIS A 314 -26.26 -2.95 -21.44
CA HIS A 314 -26.22 -4.21 -20.70
C HIS A 314 -26.64 -4.01 -19.24
N ILE A 315 -26.24 -2.89 -18.63
CA ILE A 315 -26.65 -2.47 -17.29
C ILE A 315 -28.17 -2.27 -17.22
N ARG A 316 -28.75 -1.54 -18.19
CA ARG A 316 -30.21 -1.26 -18.22
C ARG A 316 -31.07 -2.50 -18.44
N ARG A 317 -30.53 -3.54 -19.10
CA ARG A 317 -31.21 -4.84 -19.30
C ARG A 317 -31.19 -5.74 -18.07
N CYS A 318 -30.36 -5.42 -17.07
CA CYS A 318 -30.30 -6.19 -15.84
C CYS A 318 -31.68 -6.15 -15.14
N PRO A 319 -32.22 -7.30 -14.67
CA PRO A 319 -33.43 -7.32 -13.86
C PRO A 319 -33.31 -6.37 -12.66
N THR A 320 -34.42 -5.72 -12.28
CA THR A 320 -34.43 -4.79 -11.15
C THR A 320 -34.03 -5.53 -9.87
N PRO A 321 -32.94 -5.13 -9.19
CA PRO A 321 -32.53 -5.74 -7.94
C PRO A 321 -33.63 -5.61 -6.89
N THR A 322 -34.04 -6.74 -6.31
CA THR A 322 -34.94 -6.76 -5.16
C THR A 322 -34.15 -6.97 -3.87
N ASN A 323 -34.77 -6.64 -2.73
CA ASN A 323 -34.19 -6.92 -1.41
C ASN A 323 -34.47 -8.34 -0.92
N ASP A 324 -35.13 -9.18 -1.73
CA ASP A 324 -35.45 -10.56 -1.37
C ASP A 324 -34.21 -11.45 -1.57
N PRO A 325 -33.68 -12.10 -0.51
CA PRO A 325 -32.54 -13.01 -0.63
C PRO A 325 -32.80 -14.17 -1.61
N GLY A 326 -34.05 -14.59 -1.81
CA GLY A 326 -34.41 -15.66 -2.74
C GLY A 326 -34.34 -15.26 -4.21
N ASP A 327 -34.38 -13.96 -4.51
CA ASP A 327 -34.32 -13.45 -5.88
C ASP A 327 -32.87 -13.34 -6.35
N ILE A 328 -32.40 -14.36 -7.06
CA ILE A 328 -31.06 -14.43 -7.63
C ILE A 328 -31.00 -13.93 -9.08
N ALA A 329 -32.10 -13.42 -9.67
CA ALA A 329 -32.15 -13.12 -11.09
C ALA A 329 -31.15 -12.02 -11.49
N ALA A 330 -31.12 -10.93 -10.72
CA ALA A 330 -30.18 -9.83 -10.94
C ALA A 330 -28.72 -10.26 -10.69
N ALA A 331 -28.45 -11.02 -9.61
CA ALA A 331 -27.12 -11.53 -9.29
C ALA A 331 -26.58 -12.47 -10.38
N THR A 332 -27.43 -13.39 -10.85
CA THR A 332 -27.11 -14.33 -11.94
C THR A 332 -26.83 -13.58 -13.24
N TYR A 333 -27.65 -12.58 -13.58
CA TYR A 333 -27.39 -11.75 -14.76
C TYR A 333 -26.06 -10.99 -14.66
N ILE A 334 -25.73 -10.43 -13.49
CA ILE A 334 -24.45 -9.74 -13.30
C ILE A 334 -23.29 -10.70 -13.51
N ARG A 335 -23.33 -11.88 -12.87
CA ARG A 335 -22.28 -12.91 -12.97
C ARG A 335 -22.13 -13.48 -14.37
N ASP A 336 -23.23 -13.82 -15.03
CA ASP A 336 -23.20 -14.63 -16.26
C ASP A 336 -23.27 -13.78 -17.54
N MET A 337 -23.73 -12.52 -17.46
CA MET A 337 -23.94 -11.65 -18.63
C MET A 337 -23.16 -10.33 -18.57
N LEU A 338 -23.03 -9.70 -17.40
CA LEU A 338 -22.36 -8.39 -17.30
C LEU A 338 -20.85 -8.51 -17.08
N LEU A 339 -20.43 -9.24 -16.03
CA LEU A 339 -19.02 -9.38 -15.67
C LEU A 339 -18.17 -10.05 -16.77
N PRO A 340 -18.66 -11.03 -17.56
CA PRO A 340 -17.90 -11.60 -18.67
C PRO A 340 -17.66 -10.65 -19.85
N GLN A 341 -18.33 -9.49 -19.89
CA GLN A 341 -18.06 -8.45 -20.88
C GLN A 341 -16.88 -7.56 -20.48
N LEU A 342 -16.43 -7.64 -19.22
CA LEU A 342 -15.28 -6.91 -18.73
C LEU A 342 -13.99 -7.61 -19.15
N LEU A 343 -12.94 -6.82 -19.32
CA LEU A 343 -11.61 -7.35 -19.53
C LEU A 343 -11.16 -8.17 -18.29
N PRO A 344 -10.44 -9.29 -18.44
CA PRO A 344 -10.12 -10.15 -17.30
C PRO A 344 -9.35 -9.43 -16.17
N CYS A 345 -8.37 -8.57 -16.51
CA CYS A 345 -7.68 -7.76 -15.51
C CYS A 345 -8.61 -6.77 -14.79
N MET A 346 -9.62 -6.21 -15.48
CA MET A 346 -10.63 -5.33 -14.88
C MET A 346 -11.54 -6.11 -13.93
N TYR A 347 -11.94 -7.32 -14.30
CA TYR A 347 -12.70 -8.21 -13.43
C TYR A 347 -11.93 -8.53 -12.13
N ILE A 348 -10.65 -8.90 -12.23
CA ILE A 348 -9.78 -9.17 -11.06
C ILE A 348 -9.70 -7.93 -10.16
N LEU A 349 -9.51 -6.75 -10.76
CA LEU A 349 -9.47 -5.48 -10.04
C LEU A 349 -10.77 -5.20 -9.29
N LEU A 350 -11.91 -5.28 -9.98
CA LEU A 350 -13.22 -5.02 -9.40
C LEU A 350 -13.58 -6.03 -8.32
N SER A 351 -13.29 -7.32 -8.51
CA SER A 351 -13.51 -8.35 -7.48
C SER A 351 -12.83 -7.97 -6.16
N ASN A 352 -11.55 -7.59 -6.19
CA ASN A 352 -10.82 -7.15 -4.99
C ASN A 352 -11.43 -5.89 -4.35
N ILE A 353 -11.89 -4.94 -5.15
CA ILE A 353 -12.48 -3.70 -4.65
C ILE A 353 -13.87 -3.96 -4.05
N PHE A 354 -14.70 -4.77 -4.70
CA PHE A 354 -16.02 -5.13 -4.18
C PHE A 354 -15.92 -5.98 -2.92
N HIS A 355 -14.90 -6.84 -2.81
CA HIS A 355 -14.59 -7.54 -1.57
C HIS A 355 -14.30 -6.55 -0.44
N LEU A 356 -13.42 -5.57 -0.69
CA LEU A 356 -13.15 -4.51 0.30
C LEU A 356 -14.41 -3.74 0.68
N MET A 357 -15.24 -3.34 -0.29
CA MET A 357 -16.49 -2.64 -0.01
C MET A 357 -17.45 -3.50 0.82
N HIS A 358 -17.49 -4.81 0.56
CA HIS A 358 -18.30 -5.75 1.33
C HIS A 358 -17.85 -5.76 2.80
N GLU A 359 -16.56 -5.95 3.07
CA GLU A 359 -15.99 -5.94 4.43
C GLU A 359 -16.26 -4.62 5.17
N VAL A 360 -16.15 -3.48 4.48
CA VAL A 360 -16.50 -2.17 5.04
C VAL A 360 -17.99 -2.09 5.39
N SER A 361 -18.86 -2.58 4.50
CA SER A 361 -20.31 -2.54 4.69
C SER A 361 -20.80 -3.39 5.88
N LEU A 362 -20.10 -4.49 6.18
CA LEU A 362 -20.41 -5.35 7.33
C LEU A 362 -20.23 -4.63 8.67
N ARG A 363 -19.41 -3.56 8.71
CA ARG A 363 -19.14 -2.72 9.89
C ARG A 363 -19.82 -1.35 9.83
N SER A 364 -20.84 -1.22 9.00
CA SER A 364 -21.61 0.02 8.79
C SER A 364 -22.27 0.57 10.06
N ASN A 365 -22.47 -0.26 11.08
CA ASN A 365 -22.93 0.17 12.41
C ASN A 365 -21.93 1.12 13.11
N VAL A 366 -20.62 0.97 12.86
CA VAL A 366 -19.55 1.80 13.41
C VAL A 366 -19.12 2.85 12.40
N ASN A 367 -18.66 2.43 11.22
CA ASN A 367 -18.07 3.33 10.22
C ASN A 367 -19.10 4.17 9.44
N ARG A 368 -20.41 3.88 9.59
CA ARG A 368 -21.55 4.56 8.94
C ARG A 368 -21.64 4.38 7.41
N MET A 369 -20.90 3.45 6.84
CA MET A 369 -20.82 3.21 5.40
C MET A 369 -21.45 1.86 5.04
N ASP A 370 -22.77 1.87 4.82
CA ASP A 370 -23.49 0.71 4.28
C ASP A 370 -23.26 0.57 2.76
N ALA A 371 -23.77 -0.51 2.17
CA ALA A 371 -23.64 -0.76 0.73
C ALA A 371 -24.24 0.35 -0.14
N HIS A 372 -25.27 1.05 0.34
CA HIS A 372 -25.88 2.18 -0.37
C HIS A 372 -24.92 3.38 -0.40
N ASN A 373 -24.40 3.80 0.76
CA ASN A 373 -23.47 4.91 0.89
C ASN A 373 -22.16 4.64 0.12
N LEU A 374 -21.66 3.40 0.16
CA LEU A 374 -20.47 2.99 -0.58
C LEU A 374 -20.70 3.04 -2.09
N ALA A 375 -21.87 2.59 -2.57
CA ALA A 375 -22.21 2.68 -3.99
C ALA A 375 -22.27 4.14 -4.48
N ILE A 376 -22.82 5.06 -3.69
CA ILE A 376 -22.86 6.51 -4.03
C ILE A 376 -21.45 7.07 -4.25
N VAL A 377 -20.51 6.75 -3.36
CA VAL A 377 -19.15 7.32 -3.43
C VAL A 377 -18.25 6.62 -4.45
N LEU A 378 -18.51 5.35 -4.75
CA LEU A 378 -17.71 4.54 -5.65
C LEU A 378 -18.14 4.71 -7.12
N CYS A 379 -19.44 4.70 -7.42
CA CYS A 379 -19.99 4.71 -8.79
C CYS A 379 -19.40 5.79 -9.71
N PRO A 380 -19.24 7.06 -9.28
CA PRO A 380 -18.69 8.11 -10.15
C PRO A 380 -17.24 7.86 -10.58
N ASN A 381 -16.52 6.94 -9.93
CA ASN A 381 -15.15 6.58 -10.30
C ASN A 381 -15.10 5.34 -11.22
N LEU A 382 -16.25 4.76 -11.57
CA LEU A 382 -16.35 3.54 -12.37
C LEU A 382 -16.85 3.81 -13.80
N VAL A 383 -17.28 5.04 -14.09
CA VAL A 383 -17.89 5.43 -15.37
C VAL A 383 -17.19 6.64 -15.96
N LYS A 384 -17.25 6.73 -17.29
CA LYS A 384 -16.83 7.90 -18.06
C LYS A 384 -17.46 7.77 -19.46
N SER A 385 -18.35 8.68 -19.82
CA SER A 385 -18.93 8.75 -21.16
C SER A 385 -18.70 10.11 -21.82
N SER A 386 -19.19 10.25 -23.05
CA SER A 386 -19.14 11.52 -23.77
C SER A 386 -20.07 12.60 -23.18
N ASP A 387 -21.12 12.19 -22.45
CA ASP A 387 -22.08 13.08 -21.80
C ASP A 387 -22.07 12.90 -20.27
N PRO A 388 -21.57 13.88 -19.50
CA PRO A 388 -21.57 13.82 -18.03
C PRO A 388 -22.97 13.63 -17.42
N MET A 389 -24.04 14.06 -18.08
CA MET A 389 -25.41 13.85 -17.57
C MET A 389 -25.79 12.37 -17.63
N GLN A 390 -25.36 11.66 -18.67
CA GLN A 390 -25.58 10.22 -18.81
C GLN A 390 -24.87 9.44 -17.70
N ASP A 391 -23.64 9.83 -17.34
CA ASP A 391 -22.89 9.23 -16.23
C ASP A 391 -23.64 9.40 -14.91
N VAL A 392 -24.13 10.61 -14.61
CA VAL A 392 -24.92 10.90 -13.41
C VAL A 392 -26.18 10.04 -13.36
N LEU A 393 -26.90 9.92 -14.47
CA LEU A 393 -28.13 9.11 -14.55
C LEU A 393 -27.84 7.62 -14.34
N VAL A 394 -26.75 7.09 -14.91
CA VAL A 394 -26.35 5.69 -14.74
C VAL A 394 -25.88 5.40 -13.31
N CYS A 395 -25.30 6.38 -12.62
CA CYS A 395 -24.89 6.26 -11.21
C CYS A 395 -26.04 6.44 -10.19
N ALA A 396 -27.22 6.89 -10.60
CA ALA A 396 -28.34 7.14 -9.68
C ALA A 396 -28.73 5.87 -8.90
N ILE A 397 -29.04 5.99 -7.61
CA ILE A 397 -29.52 4.88 -6.79
C ILE A 397 -30.92 5.23 -6.30
N PRO A 398 -31.95 4.43 -6.61
CA PRO A 398 -33.28 4.64 -6.05
C PRO A 398 -33.22 4.57 -4.53
N SER A 399 -33.58 5.66 -3.86
CA SER A 399 -33.74 5.67 -2.41
C SER A 399 -34.96 4.81 -2.07
N GLY A 400 -34.74 3.58 -1.63
CA GLY A 400 -35.79 2.76 -1.06
C GLY A 400 -36.34 3.46 0.18
N SER A 401 -37.62 3.81 0.15
CA SER A 401 -38.35 4.47 1.22
C SER A 401 -38.13 3.76 2.57
N SER A 402 -37.55 4.46 3.54
CA SER A 402 -37.76 4.11 4.94
C SER A 402 -39.23 4.37 5.26
N MET A 403 -40.01 3.32 5.49
CA MET A 403 -41.39 3.44 5.93
C MET A 403 -41.45 4.17 7.28
N SER A 404 -42.05 5.35 7.31
CA SER A 404 -42.78 5.85 8.47
C SER A 404 -44.14 6.31 7.97
N SER A 405 -45.16 5.50 8.26
CA SER A 405 -46.56 5.80 8.00
C SER A 405 -47.04 6.89 8.95
N THR A 406 -47.40 8.05 8.43
CA THR A 406 -48.37 8.94 9.09
C THR A 406 -49.31 9.55 8.04
N PRO A 407 -50.63 9.63 8.32
CA PRO A 407 -51.66 9.92 7.32
C PRO A 407 -51.74 11.41 6.96
N PRO A 408 -52.43 11.78 5.86
CA PRO A 408 -52.32 13.10 5.26
C PRO A 408 -53.16 14.13 6.00
N THR A 409 -52.61 15.34 6.19
CA THR A 409 -53.40 16.53 6.49
C THR A 409 -53.22 17.55 5.38
N THR A 410 -54.36 17.99 4.87
CA THR A 410 -54.63 18.90 3.76
C THR A 410 -54.09 20.32 4.02
N VAL A 411 -53.25 20.88 3.13
CA VAL A 411 -53.24 22.33 2.81
C VAL A 411 -52.65 22.60 1.41
N THR A 412 -53.17 23.64 0.77
CA THR A 412 -53.08 24.15 -0.61
C THR A 412 -51.74 24.83 -1.01
N PRO A 413 -51.51 25.16 -2.31
CA PRO A 413 -50.19 25.23 -2.93
C PRO A 413 -49.63 26.66 -3.06
N THR A 414 -48.30 26.80 -2.99
CA THR A 414 -47.62 27.99 -3.52
C THR A 414 -46.17 27.67 -3.92
N GLU A 415 -45.84 28.07 -5.14
CA GLU A 415 -44.53 28.35 -5.73
C GLU A 415 -43.58 27.20 -6.13
N ALA A 416 -43.10 27.37 -7.37
CA ALA A 416 -42.45 26.38 -8.19
C ALA A 416 -40.92 26.49 -8.09
N GLU A 417 -40.29 25.40 -7.68
CA GLU A 417 -38.90 25.09 -8.02
C GLU A 417 -38.88 24.05 -9.16
N PRO A 418 -37.85 24.04 -10.03
CA PRO A 418 -37.80 23.11 -11.14
C PRO A 418 -37.50 21.71 -10.60
N THR A 419 -38.55 20.99 -10.23
CA THR A 419 -38.48 19.55 -10.02
C THR A 419 -38.17 18.92 -11.38
N LEU A 420 -36.93 18.44 -11.53
CA LEU A 420 -36.61 17.49 -12.59
C LEU A 420 -37.50 16.27 -12.34
N SER A 421 -38.59 16.20 -13.09
CA SER A 421 -39.56 15.11 -13.02
C SER A 421 -38.83 13.79 -13.29
N THR A 422 -38.67 12.98 -12.24
CA THR A 422 -38.18 11.60 -12.24
C THR A 422 -39.21 10.65 -12.85
N SER A 423 -39.78 11.00 -14.00
CA SER A 423 -40.73 10.18 -14.73
C SER A 423 -40.12 9.77 -16.07
N SER A 424 -39.80 8.47 -16.19
CA SER A 424 -39.52 7.65 -17.40
C SER A 424 -38.12 7.05 -17.64
N PHE A 425 -37.38 6.66 -16.58
CA PHE A 425 -36.27 5.69 -16.74
C PHE A 425 -36.49 4.44 -15.87
N GLY A 426 -37.39 3.56 -16.29
CA GLY A 426 -37.74 2.31 -15.60
C GLY A 426 -36.73 1.17 -15.81
N GLY A 427 -35.43 1.43 -15.61
CA GLY A 427 -34.38 0.44 -15.80
C GLY A 427 -33.38 0.41 -14.65
N THR A 428 -32.72 -0.72 -14.46
CA THR A 428 -31.66 -0.90 -13.47
C THR A 428 -30.50 0.06 -13.74
N THR A 429 -30.03 0.74 -12.70
CA THR A 429 -28.89 1.65 -12.76
C THR A 429 -27.60 0.94 -12.34
N LEU A 430 -26.45 1.47 -12.76
CA LEU A 430 -25.15 0.97 -12.27
C LEU A 430 -25.06 1.13 -10.76
N GLY A 431 -25.59 2.21 -10.21
CA GLY A 431 -25.67 2.40 -8.76
C GLY A 431 -26.36 1.27 -8.02
N SER A 432 -27.45 0.73 -8.61
CA SER A 432 -28.18 -0.42 -8.05
C SER A 432 -27.37 -1.72 -8.18
N ILE A 433 -26.67 -1.91 -9.30
CA ILE A 433 -25.77 -3.05 -9.53
C ILE A 433 -24.60 -3.03 -8.56
N VAL A 434 -23.91 -1.89 -8.40
CA VAL A 434 -22.79 -1.72 -7.48
C VAL A 434 -23.23 -2.00 -6.05
N LYS A 435 -24.39 -1.48 -5.63
CA LYS A 435 -24.98 -1.80 -4.32
C LYS A 435 -25.19 -3.32 -4.17
N LEU A 436 -25.76 -3.99 -5.16
CA LEU A 436 -25.98 -5.44 -5.12
C LEU A 436 -24.68 -6.24 -5.08
N CYS A 437 -23.66 -5.86 -5.86
CA CYS A 437 -22.32 -6.44 -5.85
C CYS A 437 -21.66 -6.35 -4.46
N ILE A 438 -21.89 -5.25 -3.72
CA ILE A 438 -21.39 -5.09 -2.35
C ILE A 438 -22.18 -5.99 -1.38
N GLN A 439 -23.50 -6.04 -1.49
CA GLN A 439 -24.34 -6.81 -0.55
C GLN A 439 -24.20 -8.32 -0.72
N ARG A 440 -24.08 -8.80 -1.96
CA ARG A 440 -24.07 -10.22 -2.32
C ARG A 440 -22.76 -10.61 -3.00
N TYR A 441 -21.64 -10.14 -2.45
CA TYR A 441 -20.31 -10.33 -3.03
C TYR A 441 -20.03 -11.79 -3.39
N TYR A 442 -20.19 -12.71 -2.43
CA TYR A 442 -19.90 -14.15 -2.60
C TYR A 442 -20.85 -14.89 -3.55
N GLU A 443 -21.96 -14.28 -3.96
CA GLU A 443 -22.89 -14.87 -4.93
C GLU A 443 -22.60 -14.42 -6.37
N ILE A 444 -21.95 -13.27 -6.51
CA ILE A 444 -21.71 -12.60 -7.80
C ILE A 444 -20.27 -12.84 -8.28
N PHE A 445 -19.30 -12.83 -7.37
CA PHE A 445 -17.90 -13.07 -7.69
C PHE A 445 -17.52 -14.48 -7.27
N ASP A 446 -17.00 -15.25 -8.22
CA ASP A 446 -16.35 -16.52 -7.92
C ASP A 446 -15.04 -16.27 -7.16
N GLU A 447 -14.52 -17.26 -6.44
CA GLU A 447 -13.18 -17.16 -5.84
C GLU A 447 -12.13 -16.92 -6.93
N VAL A 448 -11.69 -15.67 -7.07
CA VAL A 448 -10.62 -15.30 -8.00
C VAL A 448 -9.31 -15.87 -7.44
N PRO A 449 -8.68 -16.85 -8.10
CA PRO A 449 -7.42 -17.39 -7.62
C PRO A 449 -6.36 -16.30 -7.64
N ASP A 450 -5.72 -16.03 -6.50
CA ASP A 450 -4.55 -15.15 -6.48
C ASP A 450 -3.41 -15.83 -7.23
N ARG A 451 -3.26 -15.52 -8.53
CA ARG A 451 -2.18 -16.05 -9.37
C ARG A 451 -0.79 -15.58 -8.94
N SER A 452 -0.69 -14.64 -7.99
CA SER A 452 0.57 -14.25 -7.36
C SER A 452 0.96 -15.12 -6.16
N GLU A 453 0.07 -15.98 -5.66
CA GLU A 453 0.43 -17.07 -4.76
C GLU A 453 1.01 -18.25 -5.56
N ALA A 454 2.14 -18.79 -5.10
CA ALA A 454 2.75 -19.96 -5.71
C ALA A 454 1.78 -21.15 -5.60
N GLY A 455 1.19 -21.56 -6.72
CA GLY A 455 0.33 -22.74 -6.77
C GLY A 455 1.06 -24.00 -6.26
N PRO A 456 0.35 -24.96 -5.66
CA PRO A 456 0.96 -26.23 -5.28
C PRO A 456 1.56 -26.91 -6.54
N PRO A 457 2.70 -27.60 -6.41
CA PRO A 457 3.36 -28.21 -7.56
C PRO A 457 2.38 -29.18 -8.22
N SER A 458 2.03 -28.90 -9.48
CA SER A 458 1.21 -29.79 -10.30
C SER A 458 1.88 -31.16 -10.30
N THR A 459 1.22 -32.16 -9.73
CA THR A 459 1.65 -33.56 -9.88
C THR A 459 1.55 -33.90 -11.35
N GLY A 460 2.72 -34.01 -12.00
CA GLY A 460 2.83 -34.34 -13.40
C GLY A 460 2.06 -35.62 -13.70
N ARG A 461 1.07 -35.50 -14.57
CA ARG A 461 0.39 -36.65 -15.17
C ARG A 461 1.42 -37.38 -16.03
N SER A 462 1.92 -38.50 -15.52
CA SER A 462 2.80 -39.41 -16.24
C SER A 462 2.10 -39.88 -17.53
N PRO A 463 2.74 -39.79 -18.71
CA PRO A 463 2.21 -40.45 -19.89
C PRO A 463 2.37 -41.97 -19.75
N SER A 464 1.28 -42.70 -19.95
CA SER A 464 1.21 -44.17 -19.96
C SER A 464 2.13 -44.78 -21.03
N PRO A 465 2.78 -45.92 -20.77
CA PRO A 465 3.67 -46.58 -21.73
C PRO A 465 2.87 -47.33 -22.81
N PRO A 466 3.44 -47.51 -24.01
CA PRO A 466 2.79 -48.28 -25.07
C PRO A 466 2.88 -49.78 -24.77
N SER A 467 1.76 -50.47 -24.98
CA SER A 467 1.62 -51.92 -24.92
C SER A 467 2.45 -52.60 -26.02
N SER A 468 3.43 -53.39 -25.62
CA SER A 468 4.13 -54.35 -26.48
C SER A 468 3.54 -55.75 -26.26
N GLU A 469 2.66 -56.20 -27.16
CA GLU A 469 2.37 -57.62 -27.31
C GLU A 469 3.14 -58.17 -28.51
N ALA A 470 3.99 -59.15 -28.22
CA ALA A 470 4.64 -59.98 -29.21
C ALA A 470 3.70 -61.13 -29.60
N SER A 471 3.63 -61.45 -30.90
CA SER A 471 3.28 -62.79 -31.37
C SER A 471 3.83 -63.05 -32.78
N CYS A 472 4.58 -64.14 -32.88
CA CYS A 472 5.14 -64.76 -34.09
C CYS A 472 4.10 -65.02 -35.19
N SER A 473 4.52 -64.93 -36.47
CA SER A 473 4.49 -66.09 -37.39
C SER A 473 4.93 -65.72 -38.83
N SER A 474 5.88 -66.53 -39.35
CA SER A 474 6.05 -67.03 -40.73
C SER A 474 5.99 -66.09 -41.97
N LEU A 475 7.12 -66.08 -42.70
CA LEU A 475 7.32 -66.02 -44.17
C LEU A 475 6.22 -66.78 -44.99
N PRO A 476 6.04 -66.57 -46.33
CA PRO A 476 7.11 -66.33 -47.31
C PRO A 476 6.85 -65.43 -48.56
N GLN A 477 7.95 -65.18 -49.27
CA GLN A 477 8.12 -65.11 -50.75
C GLN A 477 7.62 -63.91 -51.61
N GLN A 478 8.64 -63.25 -52.18
CA GLN A 478 8.90 -63.02 -53.62
C GLN A 478 8.33 -61.83 -54.41
N ALA A 479 9.20 -61.43 -55.37
CA ALA A 479 9.10 -60.50 -56.49
C ALA A 479 9.31 -59.02 -56.12
N ARG A 480 10.31 -58.30 -56.64
CA ARG A 480 11.14 -58.49 -57.84
C ARG A 480 12.43 -57.67 -57.69
#